data_AF-A0A6P0NL83-F1
#
_entry.id   AF-A0A6P0NL83-F1
#
_cell.length_a   1.000
_cell.length_b   1.000
_cell.length_c   1.000
_cell.angle_alpha   90.00
_cell.angle_beta   90.00
_cell.angle_gamma   90.00
#
_symmetry.space_group_name_H-M   'P 1'
#
loop_
_entity.id
_entity.type
_entity.pdbx_description
1 polymer ?
#
loop_
_entity_poly.entity_id
_entity_poly.type
_entity_poly.pdbx_seq_one_letter_code
_entity_poly.pdbx_strand_id
1 'polypeptide(L)'
;MQILHGTWIPEPDTDFVQSGQFYVWVETTERQQTLEEQGCYPLQLVGEGLTALLTDEFRLRSPNNTPLDDWVEPCYFLLPTVDAQPLQSLELSRYLELELPETFEFEYWEIDCCPVACAAPVKSKVGPNSIIPFLNDLHFLTLHNLSELQLGNDLLFWFHFTQALKRVMLKDCYIPALKYRPLA
;
A
#
# COMPACT_ATOMS: atom_id res chain seq x y z
N MET A 1 -14.18 10.76 -4.79
CA MET A 1 -13.71 9.37 -4.68
C MET A 1 -12.20 9.33 -4.59
N GLN A 2 -11.70 8.57 -3.61
CA GLN A 2 -10.31 8.31 -3.31
C GLN A 2 -10.12 6.80 -3.18
N ILE A 3 -9.11 6.25 -3.84
CA ILE A 3 -8.82 4.81 -3.77
C ILE A 3 -7.48 4.65 -3.08
N LEU A 4 -7.49 3.98 -1.93
CA LEU A 4 -6.28 3.65 -1.21
C LEU A 4 -5.68 2.39 -1.83
N HIS A 5 -4.43 2.50 -2.24
CA HIS A 5 -3.62 1.42 -2.79
C HIS A 5 -2.51 1.05 -1.80
N GLY A 6 -1.98 -0.16 -1.95
CA GLY A 6 -0.80 -0.53 -1.21
C GLY A 6 -0.18 -1.86 -1.61
N THR A 7 1.13 -1.93 -1.41
CA THR A 7 1.92 -3.09 -1.82
C THR A 7 3.11 -3.29 -0.90
N TRP A 8 3.66 -4.50 -0.94
CA TRP A 8 4.96 -4.79 -0.35
C TRP A 8 6.06 -4.58 -1.39
N ILE A 9 7.02 -3.71 -1.09
CA ILE A 9 8.23 -3.52 -1.91
C ILE A 9 9.39 -4.19 -1.16
N PRO A 10 9.98 -5.27 -1.72
CA PRO A 10 11.13 -5.92 -1.11
C PRO A 10 12.38 -5.05 -1.25
N GLU A 11 13.25 -5.09 -0.26
CA GLU A 11 14.63 -4.62 -0.43
C GLU A 11 15.38 -5.58 -1.36
N PRO A 12 16.39 -5.09 -2.12
CA PRO A 12 17.11 -5.90 -3.09
C PRO A 12 18.08 -6.93 -2.47
N ASP A 13 17.97 -7.22 -1.18
CA ASP A 13 18.85 -8.16 -0.47
C ASP A 13 18.49 -9.63 -0.77
N THR A 14 19.49 -10.50 -0.69
CA THR A 14 19.41 -11.94 -0.98
C THR A 14 19.20 -12.80 0.26
N ASP A 15 19.11 -12.18 1.44
CA ASP A 15 18.95 -12.88 2.71
C ASP A 15 17.57 -13.56 2.84
N PHE A 16 17.55 -14.67 3.60
CA PHE A 16 16.34 -15.46 3.83
C PHE A 16 15.24 -14.68 4.59
N VAL A 17 15.63 -13.64 5.32
CA VAL A 17 14.69 -12.70 5.94
C VAL A 17 14.33 -11.69 4.87
N GLN A 18 13.08 -11.76 4.36
CA GLN A 18 12.59 -10.78 3.41
C GLN A 18 12.49 -9.41 4.08
N SER A 19 13.52 -8.59 3.90
CA SER A 19 13.49 -7.18 4.22
C SER A 19 12.76 -6.41 3.12
N GLY A 20 12.19 -5.28 3.49
CA GLY A 20 11.22 -4.57 2.68
C GLY A 20 10.23 -3.83 3.57
N GLN A 21 9.37 -3.05 2.93
CA GLN A 21 8.35 -2.28 3.60
C GLN A 21 7.04 -2.35 2.83
N PHE A 22 5.95 -2.20 3.56
CA PHE A 22 4.65 -2.06 2.96
C PHE A 22 4.41 -0.59 2.70
N TYR A 23 3.99 -0.23 1.50
CA TYR A 23 3.75 1.13 1.07
C TYR A 23 2.29 1.33 0.79
N VAL A 24 1.80 2.52 1.11
CA VAL A 24 0.45 2.97 0.77
C VAL A 24 0.50 4.30 0.02
N TRP A 25 -0.41 4.46 -0.93
CA TRP A 25 -0.61 5.69 -1.68
C TRP A 25 -2.09 5.82 -2.04
N VAL A 26 -2.53 7.01 -2.43
CA VAL A 26 -3.93 7.30 -2.73
C VAL A 26 -4.08 7.78 -4.16
N GLU A 27 -4.97 7.13 -4.90
CA GLU A 27 -5.46 7.59 -6.20
C GLU A 27 -6.72 8.44 -6.02
N THR A 28 -6.89 9.47 -6.84
CA THR A 28 -8.01 10.41 -6.80
C THR A 28 -8.60 10.59 -8.19
N THR A 29 -9.78 11.22 -8.26
CA THR A 29 -10.43 11.56 -9.52
C THR A 29 -9.82 12.77 -10.24
N GLU A 30 -9.05 13.60 -9.53
CA GLU A 30 -8.53 14.87 -10.07
C GLU A 30 -7.16 14.66 -10.70
N ARG A 31 -7.08 14.85 -12.02
CA ARG A 31 -5.84 14.74 -12.77
C ARG A 31 -4.99 16.00 -12.61
N GLN A 32 -3.75 15.83 -12.18
CA GLN A 32 -2.78 16.91 -11.95
C GLN A 32 -1.82 17.03 -13.13
N GLN A 33 -2.00 18.08 -13.94
CA GLN A 33 -1.16 18.34 -15.13
C GLN A 33 0.32 18.54 -14.79
N THR A 34 0.62 19.17 -13.65
CA THR A 34 1.99 19.41 -13.22
C THR A 34 2.76 18.13 -12.93
N LEU A 35 2.08 17.09 -12.41
CA LEU A 35 2.69 15.78 -12.18
C LEU A 35 2.94 15.05 -13.51
N GLU A 36 1.99 15.16 -14.44
CA GLU A 36 2.10 14.56 -15.76
C GLU A 36 3.31 15.11 -16.54
N GLU A 37 3.53 16.41 -16.49
CA GLU A 37 4.71 17.07 -17.08
C GLU A 37 6.04 16.62 -16.44
N GLN A 38 5.99 16.15 -15.20
CA GLN A 38 7.14 15.64 -14.45
C GLN A 38 7.38 14.13 -14.66
N GLY A 39 6.48 13.43 -15.38
CA GLY A 39 6.53 11.97 -15.53
C GLY A 39 6.04 11.21 -14.29
N CYS A 40 5.35 11.89 -13.38
CA CYS A 40 4.73 11.30 -12.20
C CYS A 40 3.31 10.85 -12.52
N TYR A 41 2.80 9.89 -11.76
CA TYR A 41 1.43 9.43 -11.93
C TYR A 41 0.43 10.58 -11.64
N PRO A 42 -0.42 10.99 -12.58
CA PRO A 42 -1.12 12.27 -12.50
C PRO A 42 -2.39 12.24 -11.63
N LEU A 43 -2.85 11.06 -11.21
CA LEU A 43 -4.05 10.90 -10.39
C LEU A 43 -3.74 10.65 -8.91
N GLN A 44 -2.48 10.70 -8.50
CA GLN A 44 -2.10 10.50 -7.10
C GLN A 44 -2.44 11.72 -6.22
N LEU A 45 -2.71 11.46 -4.95
CA LEU A 45 -2.73 12.46 -3.90
C LEU A 45 -1.29 12.67 -3.37
N VAL A 46 -0.81 13.91 -3.38
CA VAL A 46 0.56 14.27 -2.98
C VAL A 46 0.61 15.14 -1.73
N GLY A 47 1.77 15.20 -1.09
CA GLY A 47 2.10 16.15 -0.03
C GLY A 47 1.13 16.14 1.17
N GLU A 48 0.78 17.35 1.65
CA GLU A 48 -0.04 17.54 2.85
C GLU A 48 -1.43 16.87 2.75
N GLY A 49 -1.98 16.75 1.53
CA GLY A 49 -3.26 16.08 1.31
C GLY A 49 -3.18 14.58 1.60
N LEU A 50 -2.09 13.94 1.17
CA LEU A 50 -1.85 12.52 1.44
C LEU A 50 -1.66 12.30 2.94
N THR A 51 -0.84 13.11 3.58
CA THR A 51 -0.48 12.91 4.98
C THR A 51 -1.61 13.24 5.95
N ALA A 52 -2.41 14.27 5.67
CA ALA A 52 -3.63 14.56 6.40
C ALA A 52 -4.60 13.37 6.31
N LEU A 53 -4.85 12.84 5.12
CA LEU A 53 -5.76 11.71 4.93
C LEU A 53 -5.26 10.46 5.67
N LEU A 54 -3.98 10.12 5.54
CA LEU A 54 -3.38 8.97 6.25
C LEU A 54 -3.45 9.13 7.78
N THR A 55 -3.22 10.35 8.28
CA THR A 55 -3.19 10.62 9.74
C THR A 55 -4.59 10.72 10.34
N ASP A 56 -5.51 11.43 9.68
CA ASP A 56 -6.81 11.77 10.24
C ASP A 56 -7.83 10.66 10.04
N GLU A 57 -7.89 10.08 8.84
CA GLU A 57 -8.86 9.04 8.50
C GLU A 57 -8.35 7.64 8.88
N PHE A 58 -7.10 7.32 8.52
CA PHE A 58 -6.53 5.99 8.79
C PHE A 58 -5.73 5.87 10.08
N ARG A 59 -5.59 6.97 10.83
CA ARG A 59 -4.88 6.99 12.12
C ARG A 59 -3.45 6.44 12.02
N LEU A 60 -2.82 6.54 10.85
CA LEU A 60 -1.42 6.19 10.67
C LEU A 60 -0.57 7.12 11.54
N ARG A 61 0.31 6.49 12.32
CA ARG A 61 1.26 7.22 13.16
C ARG A 61 2.66 6.90 12.71
N SER A 62 3.49 7.93 12.60
CA SER A 62 4.91 7.73 12.37
C SER A 62 5.53 7.03 13.60
N PRO A 63 6.54 6.16 13.40
CA PRO A 63 7.19 5.44 14.51
C PRO A 63 7.77 6.34 15.60
N ASN A 64 8.17 7.57 15.22
CA ASN A 64 8.88 8.52 16.08
C ASN A 64 8.09 9.80 16.37
N ASN A 65 6.79 9.83 16.05
CA ASN A 65 5.95 11.03 16.20
C ASN A 65 6.49 12.27 15.44
N THR A 66 7.25 12.04 14.37
CA THR A 66 7.60 13.07 13.38
C THR A 66 6.45 13.25 12.40
N PRO A 67 6.36 14.38 11.69
CA PRO A 67 5.39 14.55 10.61
C PRO A 67 5.47 13.39 9.61
N LEU A 68 4.31 12.93 9.11
CA LEU A 68 4.26 11.85 8.13
C LEU A 68 4.85 12.30 6.78
N ASP A 69 4.86 13.60 6.50
CA ASP A 69 5.45 14.20 5.30
C ASP A 69 6.93 13.82 5.14
N ASP A 70 7.66 13.72 6.25
CA ASP A 70 9.09 13.36 6.26
C ASP A 70 9.34 11.90 5.85
N TRP A 71 8.29 11.08 5.79
CA TRP A 71 8.35 9.66 5.43
C TRP A 71 7.81 9.38 4.04
N VAL A 72 7.20 10.36 3.37
CA VAL A 72 6.74 10.18 2.00
C VAL A 72 7.94 10.07 1.09
N GLU A 73 7.99 8.99 0.31
CA GLU A 73 9.09 8.73 -0.62
C GLU A 73 8.58 8.29 -1.99
N PRO A 74 9.28 8.69 -3.08
CA PRO A 74 8.90 8.30 -4.43
C PRO A 74 9.17 6.81 -4.64
N CYS A 75 8.14 6.11 -5.14
CA CYS A 75 8.19 4.72 -5.54
C CYS A 75 7.84 4.59 -7.02
N TYR A 76 8.43 3.60 -7.70
CA TYR A 76 8.21 3.39 -9.13
C TYR A 76 7.37 2.15 -9.38
N PHE A 77 6.23 2.34 -10.04
CA PHE A 77 5.28 1.27 -10.34
C PHE A 77 5.18 1.03 -11.84
N LEU A 78 5.12 -0.24 -12.23
CA LEU A 78 4.88 -0.64 -13.60
C LEU A 78 3.37 -0.60 -13.86
N LEU A 79 2.89 0.42 -14.59
CA LEU A 79 1.47 0.65 -14.82
C LEU A 79 1.10 0.54 -16.31
N PRO A 80 -0.13 0.09 -16.63
CA PRO A 80 -0.66 0.15 -17.99
C PRO A 80 -0.65 1.60 -18.51
N THR A 81 -0.13 1.81 -19.70
CA THR A 81 0.10 3.13 -20.30
C THR A 81 -0.36 3.13 -21.75
N VAL A 82 -1.06 4.19 -22.14
CA VAL A 82 -1.53 4.43 -23.51
C VAL A 82 -1.21 5.87 -23.89
N ASP A 83 -0.65 6.08 -25.08
CA ASP A 83 -0.25 7.41 -25.57
C ASP A 83 0.63 8.20 -24.57
N ALA A 84 1.58 7.50 -23.91
CA ALA A 84 2.45 8.03 -22.86
C ALA A 84 1.70 8.58 -21.63
N GLN A 85 0.47 8.11 -21.40
CA GLN A 85 -0.34 8.43 -20.23
C GLN A 85 -0.69 7.17 -19.46
N PRO A 86 -0.51 7.15 -18.12
CA PRO A 86 -0.85 5.99 -17.34
C PRO A 86 -2.37 5.86 -17.26
N LEU A 87 -2.85 4.63 -17.39
CA LEU A 87 -4.24 4.31 -17.12
C LEU A 87 -4.47 4.31 -15.62
N GLN A 88 -5.67 4.75 -15.25
CA GLN A 88 -6.13 4.68 -13.88
C GLN A 88 -6.47 3.27 -13.43
N SER A 89 -6.64 3.09 -12.13
CA SER A 89 -7.09 1.81 -11.58
C SER A 89 -8.42 1.36 -12.19
N LEU A 90 -8.69 0.05 -12.11
CA LEU A 90 -9.95 -0.51 -12.57
C LEU A 90 -11.12 0.01 -11.75
N GLU A 91 -10.89 0.26 -10.46
CA GLU A 91 -11.83 0.83 -9.50
C GLU A 91 -12.22 2.24 -9.93
N LEU A 92 -11.24 3.10 -10.22
CA LEU A 92 -11.50 4.47 -10.66
C LEU A 92 -12.19 4.48 -12.03
N SER A 93 -11.75 3.62 -12.94
CA SER A 93 -12.35 3.50 -14.27
C SER A 93 -13.83 3.12 -14.21
N ARG A 94 -14.19 2.17 -13.32
CA ARG A 94 -15.59 1.81 -13.09
C ARG A 94 -16.39 2.94 -12.48
N TYR A 95 -15.82 3.68 -11.53
CA TYR A 95 -16.47 4.82 -10.90
C TYR A 95 -16.75 5.95 -11.91
N LEU A 96 -15.80 6.20 -12.82
CA LEU A 96 -15.91 7.22 -13.86
C LEU A 96 -16.67 6.73 -15.11
N GLU A 97 -17.12 5.47 -15.13
CA GLU A 97 -17.77 4.83 -16.28
C GLU A 97 -16.94 4.90 -17.57
N LEU A 98 -15.61 4.81 -17.44
CA LEU A 98 -14.68 4.91 -18.54
C LEU A 98 -14.47 3.56 -19.23
N GLU A 99 -14.53 3.56 -20.55
CA GLU A 99 -14.13 2.42 -21.37
C GLU A 99 -12.61 2.32 -21.39
N LEU A 100 -12.09 1.16 -20.96
CA LEU A 100 -10.67 0.89 -20.96
C LEU A 100 -10.23 0.40 -22.35
N PRO A 101 -9.06 0.85 -22.84
CA PRO A 101 -8.52 0.41 -24.11
C PRO A 101 -8.16 -1.08 -24.07
N GLU A 102 -8.34 -1.78 -25.20
CA GLU A 102 -8.00 -3.21 -25.32
C GLU A 102 -6.49 -3.46 -25.35
N THR A 103 -5.71 -2.45 -25.76
CA THR A 103 -4.25 -2.51 -25.90
C THR A 103 -3.59 -1.44 -25.07
N PHE A 104 -2.55 -1.82 -24.35
CA PHE A 104 -1.72 -0.94 -23.53
C PHE A 104 -0.30 -1.49 -23.48
N GLU A 105 0.67 -0.61 -23.23
CA GLU A 105 2.02 -1.01 -22.86
C GLU A 105 2.21 -0.82 -21.36
N PHE A 106 3.35 -1.28 -20.83
CA PHE A 106 3.69 -1.13 -19.43
C PHE A 106 4.89 -0.21 -19.29
N GLU A 107 4.74 0.86 -18.53
CA GLU A 107 5.79 1.83 -18.27
C GLU A 107 5.91 2.09 -16.76
N TYR A 108 7.08 2.56 -16.33
CA TYR A 108 7.32 2.89 -14.93
C TYR A 108 6.88 4.33 -14.66
N TRP A 109 6.05 4.49 -13.63
CA TRP A 109 5.55 5.78 -13.17
C TRP A 109 5.95 6.03 -11.72
N GLU A 110 6.35 7.27 -11.45
CA GLU A 110 6.72 7.71 -10.11
C GLU A 110 5.46 8.09 -9.29
N ILE A 111 5.38 7.57 -8.07
CA ILE A 111 4.27 7.76 -7.13
C ILE A 111 4.80 8.01 -5.73
N ASP A 112 4.34 9.08 -5.10
CA ASP A 112 4.58 9.39 -3.69
C ASP A 112 3.86 8.36 -2.81
N CYS A 113 4.65 7.63 -2.04
CA CYS A 113 4.16 6.58 -1.17
C CYS A 113 4.57 6.84 0.28
N CYS A 114 3.70 6.42 1.21
CA CYS A 114 4.03 6.40 2.63
C CYS A 114 4.34 4.96 3.08
N PRO A 115 5.48 4.72 3.73
CA PRO A 115 5.77 3.43 4.32
C PRO A 115 4.92 3.19 5.56
N VAL A 116 4.42 1.97 5.69
CA VAL A 116 3.78 1.41 6.87
C VAL A 116 4.80 0.49 7.52
N ALA A 117 5.28 0.89 8.70
CA ALA A 117 6.16 0.03 9.50
C ALA A 117 5.50 -1.35 9.66
N CYS A 118 6.27 -2.41 9.46
CA CYS A 118 5.76 -3.79 9.49
C CYS A 118 6.10 -4.53 10.80
N ALA A 119 7.01 -3.98 11.61
CA ALA A 119 7.45 -4.53 12.89
C ALA A 119 7.58 -3.45 13.97
N ALA A 120 7.30 -3.80 15.23
CA ALA A 120 7.55 -2.91 16.36
C ALA A 120 8.98 -3.13 16.79
N PRO A 121 9.73 -2.07 17.09
CA PRO A 121 10.89 -2.24 17.93
C PRO A 121 10.43 -2.85 19.27
N VAL A 122 11.07 -3.96 19.65
CA VAL A 122 10.81 -4.82 20.82
C VAL A 122 10.69 -4.07 22.17
N LYS A 123 10.95 -2.76 22.21
CA LYS A 123 10.96 -1.89 23.39
C LYS A 123 9.98 -0.72 23.35
N SER A 124 9.09 -0.62 22.38
CA SER A 124 8.05 0.42 22.39
C SER A 124 6.78 -0.10 23.08
N LYS A 125 6.31 0.62 24.11
CA LYS A 125 4.96 0.46 24.69
C LYS A 125 3.84 0.95 23.76
N VAL A 126 4.20 1.45 22.58
CA VAL A 126 3.29 1.71 21.47
C VAL A 126 3.40 0.49 20.56
N GLY A 127 2.35 -0.33 20.56
CA GLY A 127 2.31 -1.54 19.74
C GLY A 127 2.57 -1.22 18.26
N PRO A 128 3.13 -2.17 17.49
CA PRO A 128 3.52 -1.91 16.12
C PRO A 128 2.32 -1.46 15.31
N ASN A 129 2.52 -0.46 14.44
CA ASN A 129 1.94 -0.60 13.11
C ASN A 129 2.47 -1.95 12.61
N SER A 130 1.65 -2.98 12.72
CA SER A 130 1.91 -4.28 12.14
C SER A 130 0.96 -4.34 10.98
N ILE A 131 1.46 -4.76 9.83
CA ILE A 131 0.70 -4.74 8.59
C ILE A 131 -0.65 -5.48 8.73
N ILE A 132 -0.69 -6.57 9.51
CA ILE A 132 -1.91 -7.35 9.69
C ILE A 132 -2.99 -6.56 10.45
N PRO A 133 -2.76 -6.05 11.69
CA PRO A 133 -3.69 -5.12 12.34
C PRO A 133 -4.09 -3.94 11.46
N PHE A 134 -3.12 -3.31 10.80
CA PHE A 134 -3.38 -2.16 9.93
C PHE A 134 -4.36 -2.50 8.79
N LEU A 135 -4.15 -3.60 8.07
CA LEU A 135 -5.07 -4.05 7.01
C LEU A 135 -6.47 -4.38 7.55
N ASN A 136 -6.59 -4.90 8.78
CA ASN A 136 -7.89 -5.12 9.40
C ASN A 136 -8.59 -3.80 9.74
N ASP A 137 -7.85 -2.85 10.29
CA ASP A 137 -8.39 -1.54 10.65
C ASP A 137 -8.83 -0.78 9.40
N LEU A 138 -8.02 -0.79 8.32
CA LEU A 138 -8.39 -0.24 7.02
C LEU A 138 -9.70 -0.86 6.50
N HIS A 139 -9.76 -2.20 6.45
CA HIS A 139 -10.95 -2.89 5.96
C HIS A 139 -12.19 -2.56 6.80
N PHE A 140 -12.05 -2.48 8.13
CA PHE A 140 -13.13 -2.09 9.03
C PHE A 140 -13.59 -0.64 8.78
N LEU A 141 -12.65 0.30 8.67
CA LEU A 141 -12.96 1.72 8.44
C LEU A 141 -13.68 1.93 7.11
N THR A 142 -13.20 1.31 6.03
CA THR A 142 -13.84 1.38 4.71
C THR A 142 -15.25 0.78 4.71
N LEU A 143 -15.47 -0.32 5.44
CA LEU A 143 -16.80 -0.93 5.55
C LEU A 143 -17.81 -0.04 6.30
N HIS A 144 -17.33 0.76 7.25
CA HIS A 144 -18.21 1.39 8.23
C HIS A 144 -18.40 2.89 8.10
N ASN A 145 -17.49 3.67 7.47
CA ASN A 145 -17.73 5.11 7.41
C ASN A 145 -16.89 5.99 6.46
N LEU A 146 -16.57 5.56 5.24
CA LEU A 146 -15.91 6.45 4.29
C LEU A 146 -16.61 6.43 2.92
N SER A 147 -17.68 7.21 2.76
CA SER A 147 -18.48 7.24 1.52
C SER A 147 -17.69 7.66 0.27
N GLU A 148 -16.55 8.31 0.46
CA GLU A 148 -15.67 8.79 -0.61
C GLU A 148 -14.37 7.99 -0.74
N LEU A 149 -14.15 6.97 0.09
CA LEU A 149 -12.91 6.20 0.08
C LEU A 149 -13.17 4.71 -0.14
N GLN A 150 -12.46 4.15 -1.10
CA GLN A 150 -12.48 2.73 -1.44
C GLN A 150 -11.08 2.11 -1.30
N LEU A 151 -11.00 0.83 -0.93
CA LEU A 151 -9.75 0.07 -1.02
C LEU A 151 -9.57 -0.45 -2.45
N GLY A 152 -8.37 -0.27 -2.99
CA GLY A 152 -7.96 -0.93 -4.22
C GLY A 152 -7.95 -2.46 -4.06
N ASN A 153 -8.09 -3.18 -5.18
CA ASN A 153 -8.02 -4.64 -5.18
C ASN A 153 -6.67 -5.18 -4.69
N ASP A 154 -5.60 -4.40 -4.83
CA ASP A 154 -4.28 -4.73 -4.27
C ASP A 154 -4.32 -4.84 -2.73
N LEU A 155 -4.89 -3.86 -2.03
CA LEU A 155 -5.08 -3.90 -0.58
C LEU A 155 -6.08 -4.98 -0.15
N LEU A 156 -7.18 -5.13 -0.88
CA LEU A 156 -8.14 -6.20 -0.61
C LEU A 156 -7.49 -7.58 -0.75
N PHE A 157 -6.62 -7.76 -1.75
CA PHE A 157 -5.81 -8.96 -1.89
C PHE A 157 -4.96 -9.20 -0.64
N TRP A 158 -4.19 -8.21 -0.18
CA TRP A 158 -3.36 -8.35 1.02
C TRP A 158 -4.17 -8.66 2.28
N PHE A 159 -5.32 -8.00 2.45
CA PHE A 159 -6.25 -8.31 3.53
C PHE A 159 -6.72 -9.77 3.47
N HIS A 160 -7.27 -10.22 2.35
CA HIS A 160 -7.76 -11.59 2.22
C HIS A 160 -6.65 -12.64 2.33
N PHE A 161 -5.48 -12.35 1.77
CA PHE A 161 -4.30 -13.20 1.86
C PHE A 161 -3.90 -13.43 3.32
N THR A 162 -3.79 -12.37 4.12
CA THR A 162 -3.41 -12.49 5.55
C THR A 162 -4.45 -13.26 6.37
N GLN A 163 -5.75 -13.07 6.09
CA GLN A 163 -6.81 -13.86 6.75
C GLN A 163 -6.77 -15.34 6.38
N ALA A 164 -6.52 -15.66 5.10
CA ALA A 164 -6.39 -17.03 4.63
C ALA A 164 -5.17 -17.72 5.25
N LEU A 165 -4.02 -17.06 5.25
CA LEU A 165 -2.78 -17.58 5.83
C LEU A 165 -2.93 -17.85 7.33
N LYS A 166 -3.54 -16.92 8.07
CA LYS A 166 -3.83 -17.09 9.51
C LYS A 166 -4.62 -18.37 9.78
N ARG A 167 -5.63 -18.68 8.94
CA ARG A 167 -6.42 -19.91 9.08
C ARG A 167 -5.59 -21.15 8.83
N VAL A 168 -4.72 -21.16 7.82
CA VAL A 168 -3.82 -22.28 7.53
C VAL A 168 -2.88 -22.53 8.71
N MET A 169 -2.22 -21.49 9.22
CA MET A 169 -1.29 -21.61 10.35
C MET A 169 -1.96 -22.18 11.61
N LEU A 170 -3.19 -21.73 11.91
CA LEU A 170 -3.97 -22.21 13.05
C LEU A 170 -4.48 -23.64 12.85
N LYS A 171 -5.00 -23.96 11.65
CA LYS A 171 -5.57 -25.27 11.34
C LYS A 171 -4.49 -26.35 11.35
N ASP A 172 -3.36 -26.08 10.71
CA ASP A 172 -2.30 -27.07 10.54
C ASP A 172 -1.32 -27.06 11.71
N CYS A 173 -1.63 -26.32 12.79
CA CYS A 173 -0.79 -26.11 13.96
C CYS A 173 0.66 -25.91 13.53
N TYR A 174 0.89 -24.99 12.59
CA TYR A 174 2.23 -24.78 12.03
C TYR A 174 3.14 -24.27 13.15
N ILE A 175 3.83 -25.20 13.79
CA ILE A 175 4.86 -24.95 14.79
C ILE A 175 6.17 -24.95 13.99
N PRO A 176 6.82 -23.78 13.83
CA PRO A 176 8.13 -23.74 13.18
C PRO A 176 9.08 -24.64 13.96
N ALA A 177 9.50 -25.76 13.37
CA ALA A 177 10.52 -26.61 13.94
C ALA A 177 11.89 -25.97 13.69
N LEU A 178 12.74 -25.90 14.72
CA LEU A 178 14.12 -25.49 14.55
C LEU A 178 14.82 -26.47 13.60
N LYS A 179 15.51 -25.95 12.57
CA LYS A 179 16.39 -26.78 11.74
C LYS A 179 17.50 -27.35 12.61
N TYR A 180 17.42 -28.64 12.91
CA TYR A 180 18.47 -29.36 13.61
C TYR A 180 19.70 -29.45 12.70
N ARG A 181 20.82 -28.86 13.16
CA ARG A 181 22.15 -29.18 12.63
C ARG A 181 22.85 -30.07 13.64
N PRO A 182 23.20 -31.33 13.29
CA PRO A 182 24.09 -32.11 14.15
C PRO A 182 25.43 -31.39 14.24
N LEU A 183 25.94 -31.25 15.46
CA LEU A 183 27.32 -30.83 15.69
C LEU A 183 28.21 -32.01 15.30
N ALA A 184 29.10 -31.78 14.32
CA ALA A 184 30.16 -32.72 13.95
C ALA A 184 31.29 -32.69 14.99
#